data_AF-A0A1M5PN54-F1
#
_entry.id   AF-A0A1M5PN54-F1
#
_cell.length_a   1.000
_cell.length_b   1.000
_cell.length_c   1.000
_cell.angle_alpha   90.00
_cell.angle_beta   90.00
_cell.angle_gamma   90.00
#
_symmetry.space_group_name_H-M   'P 1'
#
loop_
_entity.id
_entity.type
_entity.pdbx_description
1 polymer ?
#
loop_
_entity_poly.entity_id
_entity_poly.type
_entity_poly.pdbx_seq_one_letter_code
_entity_poly.pdbx_strand_id
1 'polypeptide(L)'
;MQIFAANKELNLDAKQAERAALDFIAKELERQNEMWGPANERVDASKGELFQAGVGQLDAVFDRRNGEEDAFEESPMIYPEGWSGFRSYGADFPNIGVAVTFLIQEMKRLAMNGEDLTRLSRRPD
;
A
#
# COMPACT_ATOMS: atom_id res chain seq x y z
N MET A 1 -4.58 -11.16 29.93
CA MET A 1 -5.24 -9.89 29.58
C MET A 1 -4.16 -8.81 29.54
N GLN A 2 -3.49 -8.66 28.40
CA GLN A 2 -2.45 -7.64 28.22
C GLN A 2 -3.12 -6.36 27.77
N ILE A 3 -3.01 -5.33 28.62
CA ILE A 3 -3.41 -3.96 28.33
C ILE A 3 -2.37 -3.44 27.33
N PHE A 4 -2.78 -3.26 26.07
CA PHE A 4 -1.95 -2.59 25.07
C PHE A 4 -1.67 -1.18 25.60
N ALA A 5 -0.38 -0.89 25.74
CA ALA A 5 0.12 0.33 26.34
C ALA A 5 -0.51 1.57 25.70
N ALA A 6 -0.93 2.47 26.57
CA ALA A 6 -1.43 3.79 26.27
C ALA A 6 -0.56 4.52 25.25
N ASN A 7 -1.25 5.30 24.39
CA ASN A 7 -0.73 6.38 23.56
C ASN A 7 0.55 6.99 24.11
N LYS A 8 1.69 6.51 23.64
CA LYS A 8 2.94 7.26 23.71
C LYS A 8 2.81 8.30 22.60
N GLU A 9 2.67 9.57 22.94
CA GLU A 9 2.73 10.65 21.94
C GLU A 9 3.97 10.43 21.08
N LEU A 10 3.74 10.01 19.83
CA LEU A 10 4.78 9.79 18.84
C LEU A 10 5.23 11.15 18.33
N ASN A 11 6.02 11.86 19.13
CA ASN A 11 6.69 13.09 18.73
C ASN A 11 7.96 12.72 17.95
N LEU A 12 7.77 12.25 16.72
CA LEU A 12 8.85 11.96 15.79
C LEU A 12 9.30 13.25 15.08
N ASP A 13 10.60 13.47 14.97
CA ASP A 13 11.13 14.45 14.02
C ASP A 13 10.95 13.98 12.56
N ALA A 14 11.19 14.87 11.59
CA ALA A 14 11.00 14.57 10.17
C ALA A 14 11.77 13.32 9.69
N LYS A 15 13.02 13.13 10.14
CA LYS A 15 13.85 11.99 9.75
C LYS A 15 13.37 10.70 10.42
N GLN A 16 12.94 10.80 11.66
CA GLN A 16 12.36 9.67 12.40
C GLN A 16 11.03 9.22 11.77
N ALA A 17 10.19 10.16 11.35
CA ALA A 17 8.94 9.87 10.66
C ALA A 17 9.18 9.22 9.28
N GLU A 18 10.14 9.75 8.51
CA GLU A 18 10.56 9.15 7.23
C GLU A 18 11.05 7.71 7.43
N ARG A 19 11.92 7.49 8.43
CA ARG A 19 12.40 6.14 8.74
C ARG A 19 11.28 5.20 9.17
N ALA A 20 10.34 5.68 9.99
CA ALA A 20 9.19 4.89 10.40
C ALA A 20 8.33 4.46 9.21
N ALA A 21 8.13 5.34 8.21
CA ALA A 21 7.40 5.02 6.98
C ALA A 21 8.13 3.96 6.15
N LEU A 22 9.44 4.13 5.93
CA LEU A 22 10.27 3.16 5.20
C LEU A 22 10.31 1.79 5.90
N ASP A 23 10.51 1.78 7.22
CA ASP A 23 10.52 0.55 8.02
C ASP A 23 9.18 -0.18 7.98
N PHE A 24 8.06 0.56 7.97
CA PHE A 24 6.73 -0.03 7.82
C PHE A 24 6.57 -0.68 6.45
N ILE A 25 6.90 0.05 5.38
CA ILE A 25 6.78 -0.44 3.99
C ILE A 25 7.64 -1.70 3.81
N ALA A 26 8.89 -1.70 4.29
CA ALA A 26 9.77 -2.86 4.19
C ALA A 26 9.18 -4.11 4.85
N LYS A 27 8.66 -3.98 6.08
CA LYS A 27 8.03 -5.09 6.80
C LYS A 27 6.75 -5.59 6.13
N GLU A 28 5.95 -4.68 5.59
CA GLU A 28 4.73 -5.06 4.88
C GLU A 28 5.06 -5.75 3.54
N LEU A 29 6.13 -5.33 2.85
CA LEU A 29 6.65 -6.03 1.67
C LEU A 29 7.13 -7.44 2.00
N GLU A 30 7.91 -7.60 3.08
CA GLU A 30 8.35 -8.92 3.56
C GLU A 30 7.14 -9.84 3.78
N ARG A 31 6.13 -9.34 4.51
CA ARG A 31 4.89 -10.09 4.77
C ARG A 31 4.15 -10.47 3.49
N GLN A 32 4.01 -9.55 2.53
CA GLN A 32 3.36 -9.86 1.26
C GLN A 32 4.14 -10.90 0.45
N ASN A 33 5.48 -10.82 0.45
CA ASN A 33 6.33 -11.80 -0.21
C ASN A 33 6.27 -13.18 0.47
N GLU A 34 6.12 -13.26 1.79
CA GLU A 34 5.87 -14.52 2.51
C GLU A 34 4.51 -15.13 2.14
N MET A 35 3.48 -14.30 2.01
CA MET A 35 2.12 -14.74 1.68
C MET A 35 1.97 -15.19 0.23
N TRP A 36 2.65 -14.53 -0.71
CA TRP A 36 2.41 -14.69 -2.15
C TRP A 36 3.63 -15.20 -2.93
N GLY A 37 4.76 -15.41 -2.24
CA GLY A 37 6.03 -15.78 -2.84
C GLY A 37 6.80 -14.58 -3.39
N PRO A 38 8.13 -14.68 -3.53
CA PRO A 38 8.98 -13.56 -3.93
C PRO A 38 8.73 -13.09 -5.37
N ALA A 39 8.24 -13.99 -6.24
CA ALA A 39 8.03 -13.72 -7.66
C ALA A 39 6.58 -13.30 -8.01
N ASN A 40 5.65 -13.32 -7.05
CA ASN A 40 4.21 -13.06 -7.30
C ASN A 40 3.68 -13.81 -8.54
N GLU A 41 4.01 -15.10 -8.70
CA GLU A 41 3.63 -15.94 -9.86
C GLU A 41 2.13 -16.30 -9.91
N ARG A 42 1.29 -15.66 -9.08
CA ARG A 42 -0.16 -15.85 -9.15
C ARG A 42 -0.67 -15.35 -10.50
N VAL A 43 -1.41 -16.22 -11.19
CA VAL A 43 -2.22 -15.89 -12.38
C VAL A 43 -3.25 -14.79 -12.06
N ASP A 44 -3.61 -14.69 -10.78
CA ASP A 44 -4.51 -13.74 -10.12
C ASP A 44 -3.83 -12.45 -9.64
N ALA A 45 -2.56 -12.21 -9.95
CA ALA A 45 -1.99 -10.87 -10.06
C ALA A 45 -1.87 -10.55 -11.55
N SER A 46 -3.04 -10.43 -12.19
CA SER A 46 -3.13 -10.17 -13.62
C SER A 46 -2.62 -8.76 -13.95
N LYS A 47 -2.57 -8.41 -15.25
CA LYS A 47 -1.94 -7.19 -15.79
C LYS A 47 -2.52 -5.91 -15.16
N GLY A 48 -1.92 -5.44 -14.07
CA GLY A 48 -2.26 -4.18 -13.40
C GLY A 48 -3.16 -4.29 -12.17
N GLU A 49 -3.50 -5.50 -11.70
CA GLU A 49 -4.37 -5.66 -10.51
C GLU A 49 -3.70 -5.18 -9.22
N LEU A 50 -2.36 -5.31 -9.11
CA LEU A 50 -1.60 -4.74 -7.98
C LEU A 50 -1.66 -3.20 -7.98
N PHE A 51 -1.62 -2.58 -9.17
CA PHE A 51 -1.82 -1.14 -9.30
C PHE A 51 -3.22 -0.74 -8.83
N GLN A 52 -4.24 -1.42 -9.36
CA GLN A 52 -5.64 -1.24 -9.00
C GLN A 52 -5.89 -1.38 -7.49
N ALA A 53 -5.34 -2.42 -6.86
CA ALA A 53 -5.46 -2.63 -5.42
C ALA A 53 -4.81 -1.50 -4.61
N GLY A 54 -3.63 -1.04 -5.03
CA GLY A 54 -2.96 0.11 -4.42
C GLY A 54 -3.77 1.40 -4.56
N VAL A 55 -4.32 1.67 -5.74
CA VAL A 55 -5.14 2.87 -5.96
C VAL A 55 -6.46 2.80 -5.20
N GLY A 56 -7.18 1.67 -5.23
CA GLY A 56 -8.42 1.50 -4.48
C GLY A 56 -8.24 1.66 -2.97
N GLN A 57 -7.10 1.23 -2.43
CA GLN A 57 -6.79 1.48 -1.01
C GLN A 57 -6.54 2.97 -0.73
N LEU A 58 -5.91 3.72 -1.64
CA LEU A 58 -5.71 5.17 -1.50
C LEU A 58 -7.01 5.96 -1.67
N ASP A 59 -7.89 5.50 -2.56
CA ASP A 59 -9.23 6.08 -2.79
C ASP A 59 -10.04 6.05 -1.50
N ALA A 60 -10.13 4.88 -0.85
CA ALA A 60 -10.76 4.73 0.45
C ALA A 60 -10.13 5.59 1.57
N VAL A 61 -8.80 5.80 1.54
CA VAL A 61 -8.14 6.75 2.46
C VAL A 61 -8.57 8.19 2.18
N PHE A 62 -8.70 8.56 0.91
CA PHE A 62 -9.14 9.89 0.49
C PHE A 62 -10.58 10.15 0.92
N ASP A 63 -11.49 9.21 0.68
CA ASP A 63 -12.90 9.30 1.08
C ASP A 63 -13.03 9.44 2.60
N ARG A 64 -12.31 8.62 3.37
CA ARG A 64 -12.26 8.76 4.83
C ARG A 64 -11.78 10.14 5.29
N ARG A 65 -10.77 10.71 4.64
CA ARG A 65 -10.27 12.06 4.95
C ARG A 65 -11.28 13.16 4.64
N ASN A 66 -12.22 12.90 3.73
CA ASN A 66 -13.32 13.79 3.40
C ASN A 66 -14.57 13.58 4.29
N GLY A 67 -14.50 12.66 5.26
CA GLY A 67 -15.57 12.43 6.25
C GLY A 67 -16.45 11.22 5.97
N GLU A 68 -16.10 10.36 5.00
CA GLU A 68 -16.83 9.12 4.73
C GLU A 68 -16.34 8.02 5.70
N GLU A 69 -17.10 7.80 6.78
CA GLU A 69 -16.72 6.87 7.86
C GLU A 69 -16.72 5.39 7.42
N ASP A 70 -17.48 5.07 6.38
CA ASP A 70 -17.69 3.74 5.78
C ASP A 70 -16.81 3.48 4.54
N ALA A 71 -15.82 4.34 4.27
CA ALA A 71 -14.95 4.28 3.07
C ALA A 71 -14.20 2.93 2.85
N PHE A 72 -14.17 2.04 3.85
CA PHE A 72 -13.55 0.71 3.75
C PHE A 72 -14.56 -0.45 3.85
N GLU A 73 -15.87 -0.18 3.88
CA GLU A 73 -16.91 -1.22 3.93
C GLU A 73 -17.11 -1.87 2.56
N GLU A 74 -17.08 -1.06 1.49
CA GLU A 74 -17.21 -1.52 0.11
C GLU A 74 -15.94 -1.21 -0.68
N SER A 75 -15.47 -2.16 -1.47
CA SER A 75 -14.31 -1.95 -2.33
C SER A 75 -14.65 -0.98 -3.46
N PRO A 76 -13.85 0.07 -3.70
CA PRO A 76 -14.03 0.96 -4.84
C PRO A 76 -14.04 0.18 -6.14
N MET A 77 -14.75 0.69 -7.16
CA MET A 77 -14.88 0.03 -8.47
C MET A 77 -13.52 -0.26 -9.15
N ILE A 78 -12.48 0.51 -8.83
CA ILE A 78 -11.12 0.29 -9.36
C ILE A 78 -10.43 -0.92 -8.72
N TYR A 79 -10.86 -1.36 -7.53
CA TYR A 79 -10.25 -2.48 -6.83
C TYR A 79 -10.53 -3.80 -7.58
N PRO A 80 -9.55 -4.74 -7.68
CA PRO A 80 -9.72 -5.95 -8.47
C PRO A 80 -10.89 -6.82 -8.00
N GLU A 81 -11.75 -7.22 -8.94
CA GLU A 81 -12.87 -8.11 -8.66
C GLU A 81 -12.37 -9.49 -8.19
N GLY A 82 -12.95 -10.02 -7.12
CA GLY A 82 -12.58 -11.33 -6.55
C GLY A 82 -11.38 -11.32 -5.60
N TRP A 83 -10.74 -10.17 -5.37
CA TRP A 83 -9.72 -10.03 -4.35
C TRP A 83 -10.34 -9.81 -2.96
N SER A 84 -10.02 -10.67 -2.00
CA SER A 84 -10.46 -10.51 -0.60
C SER A 84 -9.58 -9.56 0.22
N GLY A 85 -8.71 -8.79 -0.43
CA GLY A 85 -7.65 -8.01 0.21
C GLY A 85 -8.10 -6.64 0.73
N PHE A 86 -9.22 -6.11 0.22
CA PHE A 86 -9.72 -4.79 0.56
C PHE A 86 -10.29 -4.77 1.98
N ARG A 87 -9.77 -3.87 2.82
CA ARG A 87 -10.23 -3.62 4.20
C ARG A 87 -9.47 -2.42 4.80
N SER A 88 -9.99 -1.90 5.91
CA SER A 88 -9.23 -0.97 6.75
C SER A 88 -8.12 -1.68 7.52
N TYR A 89 -6.93 -1.10 7.50
CA TYR A 89 -5.78 -1.50 8.31
C TYR A 89 -5.59 -0.60 9.54
N GLY A 90 -6.65 0.09 9.98
CA GLY A 90 -6.62 1.04 11.09
C GLY A 90 -6.53 2.49 10.60
N ALA A 91 -5.58 3.26 11.12
CA ALA A 91 -5.40 4.68 10.78
C ALA A 91 -4.90 4.89 9.33
N ASP A 92 -4.76 6.15 8.91
CA ASP A 92 -4.22 6.49 7.58
C ASP A 92 -2.83 5.92 7.33
N PHE A 93 -1.93 6.01 8.30
CA PHE A 93 -0.54 5.57 8.17
C PHE A 93 -0.43 4.11 7.67
N PRO A 94 -1.04 3.10 8.33
CA PRO A 94 -0.97 1.72 7.83
C PRO A 94 -1.73 1.51 6.52
N ASN A 95 -2.85 2.19 6.28
CA ASN A 95 -3.58 2.06 5.02
C ASN A 95 -2.78 2.58 3.82
N ILE A 96 -2.13 3.75 3.96
CA ILE A 96 -1.21 4.30 2.97
C ILE A 96 -0.02 3.36 2.78
N GLY A 97 0.55 2.85 3.87
CA GLY A 97 1.68 1.91 3.80
C GLY A 97 1.34 0.65 3.00
N VAL A 98 0.20 0.01 3.27
CA VAL A 98 -0.29 -1.15 2.52
C VAL A 98 -0.51 -0.82 1.04
N ALA A 99 -1.12 0.33 0.75
CA ALA A 99 -1.32 0.78 -0.62
C ALA A 99 0.00 0.96 -1.38
N VAL A 100 0.98 1.61 -0.75
CA VAL A 100 2.33 1.77 -1.30
C VAL A 100 2.99 0.41 -1.54
N THR A 101 2.81 -0.55 -0.63
CA THR A 101 3.32 -1.92 -0.81
C THR A 101 2.72 -2.58 -2.05
N PHE A 102 1.41 -2.47 -2.30
CA PHE A 102 0.81 -2.95 -3.56
C PHE A 102 1.46 -2.31 -4.79
N LEU A 103 1.69 -1.01 -4.77
CA LEU A 103 2.33 -0.28 -5.87
C LEU A 103 3.79 -0.72 -6.08
N ILE A 104 4.55 -0.96 -5.00
CA ILE A 104 5.91 -1.50 -5.11
C ILE A 104 5.90 -2.91 -5.70
N GLN A 105 4.93 -3.75 -5.32
CA GLN A 105 4.80 -5.08 -5.92
C GLN A 105 4.47 -5.01 -7.41
N GLU A 106 3.68 -4.02 -7.84
CA GLU A 106 3.47 -3.77 -9.27
C GLU A 106 4.76 -3.31 -9.95
N MET A 107 5.49 -2.36 -9.38
CA MET A 107 6.79 -1.93 -9.91
C MET A 107 7.76 -3.09 -10.03
N LYS A 108 7.79 -3.99 -9.03
CA LYS A 108 8.57 -5.24 -9.06
C LYS A 108 8.16 -6.11 -10.25
N ARG A 109 6.85 -6.31 -10.47
CA ARG A 109 6.32 -7.08 -11.60
C ARG A 109 6.72 -6.46 -12.95
N LEU A 110 6.61 -5.14 -13.11
CA LEU A 110 7.02 -4.42 -14.33
C LEU A 110 8.53 -4.58 -14.56
N ALA A 111 9.35 -4.39 -13.52
CA ALA A 111 10.80 -4.57 -13.60
C ALA A 111 11.20 -6.00 -13.98
N MET A 112 10.56 -7.01 -13.39
CA MET A 112 10.77 -8.43 -13.73
C MET A 112 10.37 -8.76 -15.18
N ASN A 113 9.43 -8.00 -15.76
CA ASN A 113 9.00 -8.12 -17.14
C ASN A 113 9.82 -7.27 -18.13
N GLY A 114 10.90 -6.62 -17.67
CA GLY A 114 11.82 -5.86 -18.52
C GLY A 114 11.38 -4.44 -18.86
N GLU A 115 10.52 -3.82 -18.04
CA GLU A 115 10.14 -2.43 -18.22
C GLU A 115 11.30 -1.45 -17.97
N ASP A 116 11.25 -0.29 -18.63
CA ASP A 116 12.26 0.77 -18.46
C ASP A 116 12.15 1.40 -17.06
N LEU A 117 13.26 1.36 -16.32
CA LEU A 117 13.36 1.91 -14.96
C LEU A 117 13.81 3.38 -14.96
N THR A 118 14.01 3.99 -16.13
CA THR A 118 14.52 5.34 -16.26
C THR A 118 13.46 6.37 -15.89
N ARG A 119 13.70 7.09 -14.79
CA ARG A 119 12.93 8.30 -14.49
C ARG A 119 13.34 9.43 -15.45
N LEU A 120 12.38 9.93 -16.23
CA LEU A 120 12.60 11.12 -17.06
C LEU A 120 12.93 12.35 -16.20
N SER A 121 13.90 13.14 -16.66
CA SER A 121 14.17 14.47 -16.10
C SER A 121 12.92 15.33 -16.21
N ARG A 122 12.66 16.15 -15.18
CA ARG A 122 11.63 17.19 -15.26
C ARG A 122 11.97 18.07 -16.47
N ARG A 123 10.98 18.31 -17.35
CA ARG A 123 11.16 19.30 -18.44
C ARG A 123 11.52 20.65 -17.79
N PRO A 124 12.48 21.40 -18.35
CA PRO A 124 12.63 22.80 -17.97
C PRO A 124 11.28 23.50 -18.18
N ASP A 125 10.93 24.36 -17.23
CA ASP A 125 9.73 25.18 -17.20
C ASP A 125 9.62 26.13 -18.40
#